data_AF-A0A355A6K7-F1
#
_entry.id   AF-A0A355A6K7-F1
#
_cell.length_a   1.000
_cell.length_b   1.000
_cell.length_c   1.000
_cell.angle_alpha   90.00
_cell.angle_beta   90.00
_cell.angle_gamma   90.00
#
_symmetry.space_group_name_H-M   'P 1'
#
loop_
_entity.id
_entity.type
_entity.pdbx_description
1 polymer ?
#
loop_
_entity_poly.entity_id
_entity_poly.type
_entity_poly.pdbx_seq_one_letter_code
_entity_poly.pdbx_strand_id
1 'polypeptide(L)' 'KVIIKAQGLGADIFGIGRYLQAYNPKLWKQLNWEQEFPYFPIKLEVRMEWALTVRRLGG' A
#
# COMPACT_ATOMS: atom_id res chain seq x y z
N LYS A 1 -6.57 -8.07 -6.28
CA LYS A 1 -6.85 -7.41 -7.58
C LYS A 1 -6.76 -5.87 -7.51
N VAL A 2 -7.03 -5.23 -6.36
CA VAL A 2 -7.03 -3.76 -6.22
C VAL A 2 -5.68 -3.13 -6.59
N ILE A 3 -4.55 -3.68 -6.12
CA ILE A 3 -3.21 -3.15 -6.43
C ILE A 3 -2.95 -3.13 -7.95
N ILE A 4 -3.20 -4.25 -8.63
CA ILE A 4 -3.02 -4.34 -10.10
C ILE A 4 -3.90 -3.32 -10.83
N LYS A 5 -5.16 -3.15 -10.40
CA LYS A 5 -6.05 -2.14 -10.99
C LYS A 5 -5.54 -0.72 -10.75
N ALA A 6 -5.03 -0.45 -9.55
CA ALA A 6 -4.45 0.84 -9.19
C ALA A 6 -3.23 1.15 -10.07
N GLN A 7 -2.33 0.19 -10.25
CA GLN A 7 -1.16 0.31 -11.14
C GLN A 7 -1.56 0.53 -12.60
N GLY A 8 -2.54 -0.22 -13.11
CA GLY A 8 -3.06 -0.04 -14.47
C GLY A 8 -3.74 1.31 -14.73
N LEU A 9 -4.16 2.00 -13.66
CA LEU A 9 -4.72 3.35 -13.73
C LEU A 9 -3.70 4.45 -13.36
N GLY A 10 -2.46 4.10 -13.04
CA GLY A 10 -1.47 5.06 -12.51
C GLY A 10 -1.85 5.66 -11.15
N ALA A 11 -2.76 5.04 -10.41
CA ALA A 11 -3.34 5.58 -9.19
C ALA A 11 -2.62 5.05 -7.94
N ASP A 12 -1.78 5.87 -7.31
CA ASP A 12 -1.11 5.55 -6.04
C ASP A 12 -2.04 5.69 -4.83
N ILE A 13 -2.99 4.76 -4.72
CA ILE A 13 -4.04 4.78 -3.67
C ILE A 13 -3.52 4.51 -2.26
N PHE A 14 -2.29 4.01 -2.12
CA PHE A 14 -1.66 3.73 -0.83
C PHE A 14 -0.66 4.82 -0.41
N GLY A 15 -0.41 5.81 -1.27
CA GLY A 15 0.48 6.94 -0.97
C GLY A 15 1.97 6.56 -0.89
N ILE A 16 2.41 5.57 -1.66
CA ILE A 16 3.81 5.09 -1.69
C ILE A 16 4.74 6.21 -2.15
N GLY A 17 4.35 7.01 -3.15
CA GLY A 17 5.12 8.15 -3.65
C GLY A 17 5.32 9.20 -2.58
N ARG A 18 4.26 9.51 -1.80
CA ARG A 18 4.37 10.43 -0.65
C ARG A 18 5.36 9.91 0.39
N TYR A 19 5.35 8.60 0.66
CA TYR A 19 6.31 7.99 1.56
C TYR A 19 7.75 8.09 1.02
N LEU A 20 7.97 7.79 -0.26
CA LEU A 20 9.27 7.93 -0.91
C LEU A 20 9.79 9.37 -0.90
N GLN A 21 8.92 10.34 -1.14
CA GLN A 21 9.25 11.76 -1.07
C GLN A 21 9.70 12.18 0.34
N ALA A 22 9.01 11.71 1.37
CA ALA A 22 9.30 12.07 2.77
C ALA A 22 10.58 11.42 3.29
N TYR A 23 10.79 10.13 3.00
CA TYR A 23 11.84 9.33 3.64
C TYR A 23 13.04 9.04 2.72
N ASN A 24 12.90 9.19 1.41
CA ASN A 24 13.97 8.98 0.42
C ASN A 24 14.06 10.15 -0.58
N PRO A 25 14.25 11.41 -0.13
CA PRO A 25 14.15 12.59 -0.99
C PRO A 25 15.18 12.64 -2.13
N LYS A 26 16.35 12.02 -1.95
CA LYS A 26 17.37 11.92 -3.01
C LYS A 26 16.90 11.02 -4.17
N LEU A 27 16.33 9.86 -3.82
CA LEU A 27 15.74 8.94 -4.79
C LEU A 27 14.52 9.58 -5.46
N TRP A 28 13.64 10.23 -4.68
CA TRP A 28 12.46 10.91 -5.21
C TRP A 28 12.79 11.91 -6.32
N LYS A 29 13.86 12.71 -6.15
CA LYS A 29 14.33 13.67 -7.17
C LYS A 29 14.77 13.02 -8.48
N GLN A 30 15.08 11.72 -8.48
CA GLN A 30 15.55 10.98 -9.66
C GLN A 30 14.42 10.20 -10.34
N LEU A 31 13.25 10.06 -9.69
CA LEU A 31 12.14 9.26 -10.18
C LEU A 31 11.11 10.11 -10.93
N ASN A 32 10.60 9.58 -12.03
CA ASN A 32 9.33 10.04 -12.60
C ASN A 32 8.20 9.17 -12.05
N TRP A 33 7.67 9.51 -10.88
CA TRP A 33 6.74 8.64 -10.15
C TRP A 33 5.49 8.24 -10.96
N GLU A 34 4.98 9.12 -11.82
CA GLU A 34 3.83 8.82 -12.69
C GLU A 34 4.13 7.69 -13.70
N GLN A 35 5.38 7.60 -14.18
CA GLN A 35 5.82 6.56 -15.12
C GLN A 35 6.27 5.29 -14.41
N GLU A 36 6.83 5.42 -13.21
CA GLU A 36 7.42 4.31 -12.44
C GLU A 36 6.36 3.51 -11.66
N PHE A 37 5.37 4.19 -11.09
CA PHE A 37 4.36 3.55 -10.23
C PHE A 37 3.63 2.35 -10.88
N PRO A 38 3.20 2.40 -12.17
CA PRO A 38 2.57 1.27 -12.84
C PRO A 38 3.39 -0.03 -12.83
N TYR A 39 4.72 0.08 -12.73
CA TYR A 39 5.66 -1.06 -12.76
C TYR A 39 6.29 -1.35 -11.39
N PHE A 40 6.01 -0.52 -10.39
CA PHE A 40 6.63 -0.63 -9.07
C PHE A 40 6.28 -1.98 -8.39
N PRO A 41 7.26 -2.76 -7.94
CA PRO A 41 6.99 -4.07 -7.35
C PRO A 41 6.39 -3.93 -5.94
N ILE A 42 5.10 -4.22 -5.79
CA ILE A 42 4.39 -4.16 -4.51
C ILE A 42 4.21 -5.57 -3.94
N LYS A 43 4.79 -5.83 -2.76
CA LYS A 43 4.52 -7.02 -1.96
C LYS A 43 3.68 -6.63 -0.74
N LEU A 44 2.51 -7.24 -0.59
CA LEU A 44 1.61 -7.00 0.53
C LEU A 44 1.73 -8.14 1.54
N GLU A 45 2.05 -7.80 2.78
CA GLU A 45 1.97 -8.70 3.92
C GLU A 45 0.84 -8.23 4.84
N VAL A 46 -0.15 -9.08 5.09
CA VAL A 46 -1.24 -8.78 6.01
C VAL A 46 -1.08 -9.66 7.24
N ARG A 47 -0.76 -9.04 8.38
CA ARG A 47 -0.76 -9.71 9.68
C ARG A 47 -2.09 -9.42 10.35
N MET A 48 -2.90 -10.45 10.51
CA MET A 48 -4.14 -10.36 11.25
C MET A 48 -3.95 -10.95 12.64
N GLU A 49 -4.28 -10.15 13.66
CA GLU A 49 -4.47 -10.63 15.01
C GLU A 49 -5.97 -10.74 15.26
N TRP A 50 -6.44 -11.95 15.50
CA TRP A 50 -7.85 -12.20 15.82
C TRP A 50 -8.02 -12.31 17.33
N ALA A 51 -8.91 -11.49 17.89
CA ALA A 51 -9.41 -11.67 19.25
C ALA A 51 -10.88 -12.09 19.18
N LEU A 52 -11.18 -13.34 19.53
CA LEU A 52 -12.55 -13.83 19.62
C LEU A 52 -13.08 -13.57 21.04
N THR A 53 -13.95 -12.57 21.20
CA THR A 53 -14.67 -12.40 22.47
C THR A 53 -15.92 -13.28 22.45
N VAL A 54 -15.86 -14.46 23.06
CA VAL A 54 -17.05 -15.30 23.27
C VAL A 54 -17.84 -14.73 24.45
N ARG A 55 -18.97 -14.07 24.16
CA ARG A 55 -19.96 -13.77 25.18
C ARG A 55 -20.90 -14.96 25.30
N ARG A 56 -20.84 -15.67 26.42
CA ARG A 56 -21.88 -16.64 26.77
C ARG A 56 -23.15 -15.85 27.04
N LEU A 57 -24.14 -15.93 26.15
CA LEU A 57 -25.49 -15.51 26.46
C LEU A 57 -26.06 -16.60 27.38
N GLY A 58 -25.87 -16.41 28.68
CA GLY A 58 -26.46 -17.25 29.72
C GLY A 58 -27.89 -16.84 30.00
N GLY A 59 -28.76 -17.83 30.13
CA GLY A 59 -30.18 -17.75 30.42
C GLY A 59 -30.86 -19.02 29.91
#